data_AF-A0A8J7F9G6-F1
#
_entry.id   AF-A0A8J7F9G6-F1
#
_cell.length_a   1.000
_cell.length_b   1.000
_cell.length_c   1.000
_cell.angle_alpha   90.00
_cell.angle_beta   90.00
_cell.angle_gamma   90.00
#
_symmetry.space_group_name_H-M   'P 1'
#
loop_
_entity.id
_entity.type
_entity.pdbx_description
1 polymer ?
#
loop_
_entity_poly.entity_id
_entity_poly.type
_entity_poly.pdbx_seq_one_letter_code
_entity_poly.pdbx_strand_id
1 'polypeptide(L)'
;MLVTQWLAYVFHYAVRKGLEKEGWLITDDPLRIQAGGADMEIDLGAEKIIAAECGEEKIAVEIKSFIGTSNRVHPSFYYSLK
;
A
#
# COMPACT_ATOMS: atom_id res chain seq x y z
N MET A 1 2.10 -0.46 19.89
CA MET A 1 3.04 -0.48 18.74
C MET A 1 3.11 -1.82 17.99
N LEU A 2 2.82 -2.98 18.62
CA LEU A 2 2.93 -4.29 17.94
C LEU A 2 1.69 -4.70 17.12
N VAL A 3 0.47 -4.27 17.50
CA VAL A 3 -0.78 -4.70 16.83
C VAL A 3 -0.94 -4.09 15.43
N THR A 4 -0.66 -2.80 15.26
CA THR A 4 -0.80 -2.09 13.97
C THR A 4 0.20 -2.59 12.92
N GLN A 5 1.44 -2.86 13.32
CA GLN A 5 2.47 -3.40 12.44
C GLN A 5 2.12 -4.82 11.93
N TRP A 6 1.52 -5.64 12.78
CA TRP A 6 1.04 -6.97 12.40
C TRP A 6 -0.11 -6.93 11.40
N LEU A 7 -1.05 -5.99 11.58
CA LEU A 7 -2.15 -5.80 10.64
C LEU A 7 -1.63 -5.32 9.28
N ALA A 8 -0.74 -4.33 9.25
CA ALA A 8 -0.09 -3.91 8.01
C ALA A 8 0.57 -5.08 7.27
N TYR A 9 1.24 -5.99 7.99
CA TYR A 9 1.84 -7.19 7.41
C TYR A 9 0.80 -8.15 6.78
N VAL A 10 -0.31 -8.41 7.47
CA VAL A 10 -1.35 -9.35 6.99
C VAL A 10 -2.01 -8.84 5.71
N PHE A 11 -2.41 -7.57 5.67
CA PHE A 11 -3.05 -6.98 4.49
C PHE A 11 -2.07 -6.90 3.32
N HIS A 12 -0.81 -6.53 3.58
CA HIS A 12 0.24 -6.55 2.58
C HIS A 12 0.42 -7.92 1.94
N TYR A 13 0.54 -8.95 2.79
CA TYR A 13 0.68 -10.33 2.33
C TYR A 13 -0.52 -10.79 1.50
N ALA A 14 -1.75 -10.48 1.95
CA ALA A 14 -2.97 -10.85 1.25
C ALA A 14 -3.07 -10.19 -0.14
N VAL A 15 -2.77 -8.90 -0.24
CA VAL A 15 -2.81 -8.17 -1.52
C VAL A 15 -1.74 -8.71 -2.47
N ARG A 16 -0.49 -8.88 -2.01
CA ARG A 16 0.57 -9.47 -2.83
C ARG A 16 0.16 -10.84 -3.38
N LYS A 17 -0.37 -11.72 -2.51
CA LYS A 17 -0.79 -13.06 -2.92
C LYS A 17 -1.97 -13.05 -3.88
N GLY A 18 -2.89 -12.09 -3.75
CA GLY A 18 -3.96 -11.86 -4.72
C GLY A 18 -3.42 -11.50 -6.10
N LEU A 19 -2.51 -10.53 -6.16
CA LEU A 19 -1.84 -10.11 -7.41
C LEU A 19 -1.14 -11.29 -8.10
N GLU A 20 -0.29 -12.02 -7.36
CA GLU A 20 0.43 -13.20 -7.89
C GLU A 20 -0.54 -14.26 -8.44
N LYS A 21 -1.68 -14.48 -7.77
CA LYS A 21 -2.69 -15.46 -8.20
C LYS A 21 -3.41 -15.05 -9.49
N GLU A 22 -3.60 -13.75 -9.70
CA GLU A 22 -4.23 -13.18 -10.90
C GLU A 22 -3.22 -12.98 -12.06
N GLY A 23 -2.00 -13.51 -11.93
CA GLY A 23 -0.99 -13.48 -13.00
C GLY A 23 -0.13 -12.22 -13.04
N TRP A 24 -0.22 -11.35 -12.04
CA TRP A 24 0.67 -10.20 -11.93
C TRP A 24 2.06 -10.62 -11.44
N LEU A 25 3.09 -10.15 -12.13
CA LEU A 25 4.47 -10.27 -11.70
C LEU A 25 4.81 -9.12 -10.76
N ILE A 26 5.18 -9.43 -9.51
CA ILE A 26 5.69 -8.42 -8.57
C ILE A 26 7.10 -8.01 -8.99
N THR A 27 7.30 -6.74 -9.31
CA THR A 27 8.61 -6.20 -9.70
C THR A 27 9.36 -5.59 -8.52
N ASP A 28 8.63 -4.95 -7.59
CA ASP A 28 9.21 -4.32 -6.40
C ASP A 28 8.28 -4.43 -5.19
N ASP A 29 8.83 -4.83 -4.05
CA ASP A 29 8.14 -4.88 -2.76
C ASP A 29 9.17 -4.65 -1.62
N PRO A 30 9.38 -3.41 -1.15
CA PRO A 30 8.65 -2.20 -1.51
C PRO A 30 9.21 -1.52 -2.78
N LEU A 31 8.31 -0.93 -3.58
CA LEU A 31 8.64 0.08 -4.58
C LEU A 31 9.19 1.34 -3.89
N ARG A 32 10.42 1.72 -4.21
CA ARG A 32 11.03 2.96 -3.72
C ARG A 32 10.89 4.05 -4.77
N ILE A 33 10.10 5.08 -4.46
CA ILE A 33 9.93 6.26 -5.32
C ILE A 33 10.83 7.37 -4.79
N GLN A 34 11.71 7.89 -5.66
CA GLN A 34 12.47 9.12 -5.37
C GLN A 34 11.89 10.26 -6.21
N ALA A 35 11.15 11.17 -5.57
CA ALA A 35 10.67 12.39 -6.20
C ALA A 35 11.68 13.52 -5.94
N GLY A 36 12.08 14.25 -6.99
CA GLY A 36 13.20 15.19 -6.96
C GLY A 36 13.02 16.37 -5.99
N GLY A 37 13.67 16.29 -4.83
CA GLY A 37 13.98 17.42 -3.95
C GLY A 37 12.90 17.84 -2.96
N ALA A 38 11.70 17.26 -3.06
CA ALA A 38 10.77 17.20 -1.95
C ALA A 38 10.75 15.73 -1.52
N ASP A 39 11.12 15.44 -0.27
CA ASP A 39 10.57 14.27 0.37
C ASP A 39 9.06 14.42 0.18
N MET A 40 8.48 13.60 -0.70
CA MET A 40 7.04 13.48 -0.71
C MET A 40 6.72 12.97 0.69
N GLU A 41 6.32 13.89 1.58
CA GLU A 41 5.51 13.63 2.76
C GLU A 41 4.13 13.14 2.28
N ILE A 42 4.12 12.12 1.41
CA ILE A 42 3.21 11.02 1.66
C ILE A 42 3.56 10.61 3.08
N ASP A 43 2.56 10.46 3.94
CA ASP A 43 2.72 10.02 5.32
C ASP A 43 3.26 8.56 5.30
N LEU A 44 4.53 8.40 4.89
CA LEU A 44 5.27 7.16 4.64
C LEU A 44 5.64 6.48 5.97
N GLY A 45 4.97 6.87 7.05
CA GLY A 45 4.94 6.16 8.31
C GLY A 45 4.26 4.79 8.12
N ALA A 46 5.00 3.85 7.53
CA ALA A 46 4.72 2.41 7.42
C ALA A 46 3.99 1.87 6.18
N GLU A 47 3.76 2.66 5.13
CA GLU A 47 3.06 2.15 3.93
C GLU A 47 4.04 1.59 2.89
N LYS A 48 4.01 0.27 2.73
CA LYS A 48 4.77 -0.44 1.69
C LYS A 48 3.96 -0.41 0.39
N ILE A 49 4.54 0.17 -0.65
CA ILE A 49 3.96 0.15 -2.00
C ILE A 49 4.49 -1.08 -2.74
N ILE A 50 3.62 -1.79 -3.43
CA ILE A 50 4.00 -2.91 -4.30
C ILE A 50 3.97 -2.43 -5.75
N ALA A 51 5.02 -2.69 -6.54
CA ALA A 51 4.97 -2.57 -7.99
C ALA A 51 4.71 -3.95 -8.61
N ALA A 52 3.83 -3.98 -9.60
CA ALA A 52 3.54 -5.20 -10.35
C ALA A 52 3.25 -4.92 -11.83
N GLU A 53 3.47 -5.93 -12.67
CA GLU A 53 3.18 -5.86 -14.10
C GLU A 53 2.43 -7.10 -14.61
N CYS A 54 1.55 -6.91 -15.60
CA CYS A 54 0.83 -7.99 -16.28
C CYS A 54 0.74 -7.63 -17.78
N GLY A 55 1.52 -8.33 -18.62
CA GLY A 55 1.67 -7.96 -20.02
C GLY A 55 2.31 -6.58 -20.17
N GLU A 56 1.60 -5.64 -20.78
CA GLU A 56 2.04 -4.26 -20.96
C GLU A 56 1.57 -3.32 -19.83
N GLU A 57 0.70 -3.81 -18.94
CA GLU A 57 0.15 -3.03 -17.83
C GLU A 57 1.10 -3.03 -16.63
N LYS A 58 1.30 -1.85 -16.04
CA LYS A 58 2.12 -1.65 -14.84
C LYS A 58 1.33 -0.89 -13.80
N ILE A 59 1.39 -1.35 -12.55
CA ILE A 59 0.67 -0.74 -11.43
C ILE A 59 1.62 -0.54 -10.24
N ALA A 60 1.32 0.51 -9.47
CA ALA A 60 1.81 0.68 -8.11
C ALA A 60 0.61 0.58 -7.16
N VAL A 61 0.73 -0.24 -6.12
CA VAL A 61 -0.36 -0.58 -5.20
C VAL A 61 -0.01 -0.11 -3.79
N GLU A 62 -0.76 0.87 -3.31
CA GLU A 62 -0.72 1.34 -1.92
C GLU A 62 -1.72 0.54 -1.08
N ILE A 63 -1.27 -0.02 0.03
CA ILE A 63 -2.08 -0.91 0.87
C ILE A 63 -2.41 -0.21 2.19
N LYS A 64 -3.68 0.13 2.37
CA LYS A 64 -4.20 0.75 3.60
C LYS A 64 -5.18 -0.16 4.32
N SER A 65 -5.01 -0.29 5.63
CA SER A 65 -5.92 -1.06 6.49
C SER A 65 -6.80 -0.13 7.34
N PHE A 66 -8.10 -0.07 7.06
CA PHE A 66 -9.07 0.76 7.80
C PHE A 66 -9.68 0.01 8.99
N ILE A 67 -8.83 -0.48 9.90
CA ILE A 67 -9.26 -1.34 11.00
C ILE A 67 -9.58 -0.44 12.20
N GLY A 68 -10.80 0.08 12.21
CA GLY A 68 -11.35 0.84 13.32
C GLY A 68 -12.87 0.94 13.18
N THR A 69 -13.61 0.52 14.21
CA THR A 69 -15.07 0.68 14.27
C THR A 69 -15.41 2.13 14.58
N SER A 70 -15.23 3.02 13.60
CA SER A 70 -15.63 4.42 13.73
C SER A 70 -16.90 4.64 12.92
N ASN A 71 -17.94 5.19 13.54
CA ASN A 71 -19.12 5.72 12.85
C ASN A 71 -18.82 7.06 12.13
N ARG A 72 -17.57 7.52 12.20
CA ARG A 72 -17.03 8.71 11.54
C ARG A 72 -15.92 8.27 10.58
N VAL A 73 -15.96 8.78 9.36
CA VAL A 73 -14.84 8.63 8.42
C VAL A 73 -13.63 9.35 9.01
N HIS A 74 -12.57 8.60 9.35
CA HIS A 74 -11.34 9.17 9.90
C HIS A 74 -10.62 10.01 8.81
N PRO A 75 -9.97 11.15 9.14
CA PRO A 75 -9.29 12.00 8.15
C PRO A 75 -8.34 11.24 7.22
N SER A 76 -7.64 10.21 7.72
CA SER A 76 -6.74 9.38 6.90
C SER A 76 -7.46 8.67 5.74
N PHE A 77 -8.74 8.34 5.88
CA PHE A 77 -9.54 7.80 4.77
C PHE A 77 -9.77 8.84 3.67
N TYR A 78 -10.05 10.10 4.02
CA TYR A 78 -10.23 11.17 3.03
C TYR A 78 -8.95 11.48 2.24
N TYR A 79 -7.78 11.43 2.88
CA TYR A 79 -6.49 11.63 2.19
C TYR A 79 -6.14 10.48 1.24
N SER A 80 -6.72 9.28 1.45
CA SER A 80 -6.47 8.10 0.61
C SER A 80 -7.30 8.06 -0.67
N LEU A 81 -8.29 8.95 -0.82
CA LEU A 81 -9.23 8.97 -1.96
C LEU A 81 -8.99 10.14 -2.92
N LYS A 82 -7.98 10.98 -2.67
CA LYS A 82 -7.60 12.11 -3.54
C LYS A 82 -6.34 11.76 -4.31
#